data_AF-A0A1H1CYI1-F1
#
_entry.id   AF-A0A1H1CYI1-F1
#
_cell.length_a   1.000
_cell.length_b   1.000
_cell.length_c   1.000
_cell.angle_alpha   90.00
_cell.angle_beta   90.00
_cell.angle_gamma   90.00
#
_symmetry.space_group_name_H-M   'P 1'
#
loop_
_entity.id
_entity.type
_entity.pdbx_description
1 polymer ?
#
loop_
_entity_poly.entity_id
_entity_poly.type
_entity_poly.pdbx_seq_one_letter_code
_entity_poly.pdbx_strand_id
1 'polypeptide(L)'
;MKAKKNKRGITVKKGCISCKWKMYDGEGNRICTLFRNNEKGYCNKWRMTQALRNAGTPYGDIHTKPYLRYAMEIAQDEQRWIAQGYNITPTPIEEMQNNYLKEHKTYNIDF
;
A
#
# COMPACT_ATOMS: atom_id res chain seq x y z
N MET A 1 -11.91 -1.07 10.19
CA MET A 1 -12.11 -2.14 9.17
C MET A 1 -11.99 -3.50 9.84
N LYS A 2 -12.88 -4.46 9.54
CA LYS A 2 -12.83 -5.81 10.16
C LYS A 2 -11.74 -6.68 9.51
N ALA A 3 -11.01 -7.46 10.30
CA ALA A 3 -10.05 -8.43 9.77
C ALA A 3 -10.76 -9.76 9.39
N LYS A 4 -10.23 -10.50 8.42
CA LYS A 4 -10.73 -11.82 8.00
C LYS A 4 -9.57 -12.72 7.58
N LYS A 5 -9.61 -14.02 7.93
CA LYS A 5 -8.66 -15.01 7.39
C LYS A 5 -9.00 -15.36 5.94
N ASN A 6 -8.00 -15.37 5.07
CA ASN A 6 -8.14 -15.85 3.70
C ASN A 6 -8.07 -17.39 3.65
N LYS A 7 -8.20 -17.98 2.45
CA LYS A 7 -8.15 -19.44 2.26
C LYS A 7 -6.82 -20.10 2.66
N ARG A 8 -5.75 -19.32 2.83
CA ARG A 8 -4.42 -19.79 3.27
C ARG A 8 -4.18 -19.55 4.77
N GLY A 9 -5.22 -19.19 5.53
CA GLY A 9 -5.12 -18.96 6.98
C GLY A 9 -4.57 -17.58 7.37
N ILE A 10 -4.30 -16.70 6.41
CA ILE A 10 -3.65 -15.40 6.66
C ILE A 10 -4.70 -14.34 6.98
N THR A 11 -4.50 -13.60 8.08
CA THR A 11 -5.38 -12.51 8.50
C THR A 11 -5.16 -11.26 7.66
N VAL A 12 -6.23 -10.74 7.05
CA VAL A 12 -6.20 -9.56 6.18
C VAL A 12 -7.27 -8.55 6.57
N LYS A 13 -7.01 -7.26 6.37
CA LYS A 13 -8.03 -6.21 6.56
C LYS A 13 -9.07 -6.29 5.44
N LYS A 14 -10.36 -6.51 5.77
CA LYS A 14 -11.47 -6.59 4.81
C LYS A 14 -11.84 -5.19 4.30
N GLY A 15 -11.37 -4.82 3.12
CA GLY A 15 -11.62 -3.52 2.50
C GLY A 15 -11.03 -3.40 1.10
N CYS A 16 -11.24 -2.26 0.42
CA CYS A 16 -10.74 -2.00 -0.93
C CYS A 16 -9.22 -2.24 -1.03
N ILE A 17 -8.48 -1.98 0.05
CA ILE A 17 -7.03 -2.20 0.15
C ILE A 17 -6.56 -3.62 -0.19
N SER A 18 -7.35 -4.63 0.13
CA SER A 18 -7.04 -6.06 -0.07
C SER A 18 -7.96 -6.70 -1.12
N CYS A 19 -8.75 -5.88 -1.81
CA CYS A 19 -9.74 -6.34 -2.77
C CYS A 19 -9.07 -6.69 -4.09
N LYS A 20 -9.50 -7.77 -4.72
CA LYS A 20 -9.05 -8.19 -6.05
C LYS A 20 -9.38 -7.17 -7.15
N TRP A 21 -10.36 -6.30 -6.89
CA TRP A 21 -10.82 -5.26 -7.81
C TRP A 21 -10.05 -3.93 -7.65
N LYS A 22 -9.13 -3.85 -6.68
CA LYS A 22 -8.27 -2.68 -6.46
C LYS A 22 -7.28 -2.55 -7.62
N MET A 23 -7.20 -1.35 -8.17
CA MET A 23 -6.12 -0.91 -9.04
C MET A 23 -5.61 0.45 -8.60
N TYR A 24 -4.51 0.87 -9.20
CA TYR A 24 -4.00 2.23 -9.14
C TYR A 24 -4.15 2.84 -10.53
N ASP A 25 -4.58 4.09 -10.61
CA ASP A 25 -4.52 4.85 -11.88
C ASP A 25 -3.09 5.37 -12.14
N GLY A 26 -2.90 6.07 -13.26
CA GLY A 26 -1.61 6.64 -13.63
C GLY A 26 -1.06 7.68 -12.65
N GLU A 27 -1.89 8.17 -11.72
CA GLU A 27 -1.52 9.13 -10.68
C GLU A 27 -1.29 8.47 -9.32
N GLY A 28 -1.42 7.13 -9.23
CA GLY A 28 -1.29 6.38 -7.98
C GLY A 28 -2.52 6.47 -7.07
N ASN A 29 -3.66 6.97 -7.57
CA ASN A 29 -4.91 6.91 -6.81
C ASN A 29 -5.48 5.50 -6.82
N ARG A 30 -6.00 5.06 -5.66
CA ARG A 30 -6.70 3.78 -5.52
C ARG A 30 -8.06 3.87 -6.20
N ILE A 31 -8.25 3.08 -7.24
CA ILE A 31 -9.53 2.96 -7.96
C ILE A 31 -10.10 1.55 -7.82
N CYS A 32 -11.41 1.43 -7.96
CA CYS A 32 -12.12 0.16 -7.95
C CYS A 32 -12.65 -0.14 -9.35
N THR A 33 -12.19 -1.24 -9.94
CA THR A 33 -12.66 -1.67 -11.28
C THR A 33 -14.13 -2.06 -11.33
N LEU A 34 -14.72 -2.40 -10.17
CA LEU A 34 -16.12 -2.81 -10.08
C LEU A 34 -17.09 -1.63 -9.86
N PHE A 35 -16.59 -0.54 -9.27
CA PHE A 35 -17.38 0.65 -8.94
C PHE A 35 -16.50 1.87 -9.11
N ARG A 36 -16.89 2.83 -9.96
CA ARG A 36 -16.03 3.97 -10.33
C ARG A 36 -15.57 4.83 -9.15
N ASN A 37 -16.22 4.78 -7.99
CA ASN A 37 -15.80 5.45 -6.76
C ASN A 37 -16.23 4.64 -5.53
N ASN A 38 -15.30 4.36 -4.61
CA ASN A 38 -15.66 3.82 -3.29
C ASN A 38 -14.91 4.55 -2.18
N GLU A 39 -15.49 5.69 -1.77
CA GLU A 39 -14.97 6.57 -0.73
C GLU A 39 -14.91 5.90 0.65
N LYS A 40 -15.79 4.93 0.92
CA LYS A 40 -15.88 4.28 2.23
C LYS A 40 -14.75 3.29 2.51
N GLY A 41 -13.92 2.97 1.49
CA GLY A 41 -12.80 2.04 1.64
C GLY A 41 -13.20 0.57 1.84
N TYR A 42 -14.48 0.23 1.75
CA TYR A 42 -15.00 -1.16 1.77
C TYR A 42 -16.35 -1.27 1.04
N CYS A 43 -16.72 -2.47 0.59
CA CYS A 43 -18.07 -2.74 0.05
C CYS A 43 -18.48 -4.20 0.32
N ASN A 44 -19.76 -4.52 0.12
CA ASN A 44 -20.29 -5.89 0.23
C ASN A 44 -19.79 -6.83 -0.88
N LYS A 45 -19.35 -6.30 -2.03
CA LYS A 45 -18.75 -7.07 -3.14
C LYS A 45 -17.27 -7.37 -2.96
N TRP A 46 -16.68 -7.05 -1.80
CA TRP A 46 -15.28 -7.33 -1.50
C TRP A 46 -14.95 -8.81 -1.72
N ARG A 47 -13.89 -9.06 -2.49
CA ARG A 47 -13.32 -10.40 -2.71
C ARG A 47 -11.81 -10.29 -2.72
N MET A 48 -11.13 -11.27 -2.16
CA MET A 48 -9.68 -11.34 -2.16
C MET A 48 -9.18 -12.28 -3.27
N THR A 49 -8.01 -11.99 -3.83
CA THR A 49 -7.26 -12.97 -4.65
C THR A 49 -6.73 -14.09 -3.75
N GLN A 50 -6.44 -15.26 -4.31
CA GLN A 50 -5.95 -16.40 -3.51
C GLN A 50 -4.56 -16.16 -2.88
N ALA A 51 -3.76 -15.21 -3.37
CA ALA A 51 -2.31 -15.17 -3.13
C ALA A 51 -1.78 -13.88 -2.47
N LEU A 52 -2.50 -13.27 -1.51
CA LEU A 52 -2.16 -11.93 -0.97
C LEU A 52 -1.98 -10.84 -2.05
N ARG A 53 -2.30 -11.13 -3.31
CA ARG A 53 -2.08 -10.21 -4.42
C ARG A 53 -2.91 -8.97 -4.16
N ASN A 54 -2.23 -7.84 -4.04
CA ASN A 54 -2.77 -6.53 -3.68
C ASN A 54 -3.09 -6.32 -2.19
N ALA A 55 -3.01 -7.34 -1.33
CA ALA A 55 -2.99 -7.14 0.11
C ALA A 55 -1.57 -6.80 0.54
N GLY A 56 -1.41 -5.78 1.40
CA GLY A 56 -0.16 -5.55 2.10
C GLY A 56 0.17 -6.72 3.05
N THR A 57 1.17 -6.51 3.90
CA THR A 57 1.52 -7.48 4.94
C THR A 57 0.29 -7.84 5.80
N PRO A 58 0.23 -9.08 6.32
CA PRO A 58 -0.75 -9.43 7.34
C PRO A 58 -0.68 -8.41 8.47
N TYR A 59 -1.82 -7.89 8.92
CA TYR A 59 -1.92 -6.82 9.92
C TYR A 59 -1.33 -5.45 9.53
N GLY A 60 -0.74 -5.30 8.35
CA GLY A 60 -0.11 -4.06 7.91
C GLY A 60 -1.05 -2.85 7.92
N ASP A 61 -0.48 -1.69 8.23
CA ASP A 61 -1.23 -0.44 8.27
C ASP A 61 -1.45 0.18 6.91
N ILE A 62 -2.52 0.99 6.84
CA ILE A 62 -2.81 1.75 5.64
C ILE A 62 -2.00 3.02 5.74
N HIS A 63 -0.95 3.09 4.96
CA HIS A 63 -0.20 4.33 4.84
C HIS A 63 -0.98 5.38 4.04
N THR A 64 -0.70 6.64 4.33
CA THR A 64 -1.30 7.81 3.69
C THR A 64 -0.87 7.92 2.22
N LYS A 65 -1.64 8.62 1.38
CA LYS A 65 -1.25 8.86 -0.02
C LYS A 65 0.15 9.51 -0.13
N PRO A 66 0.51 10.53 0.69
CA PRO A 66 1.84 11.12 0.66
C PRO A 66 2.96 10.12 0.94
N TYR A 67 2.83 9.27 1.97
CA TYR A 67 3.81 8.22 2.24
C TYR A 67 3.93 7.23 1.07
N LEU A 68 2.81 6.82 0.48
CA LEU A 68 2.84 5.88 -0.64
C LEU A 68 3.58 6.47 -1.85
N ARG A 69 3.42 7.78 -2.11
CA ARG A 69 4.16 8.48 -3.17
C ARG A 69 5.65 8.54 -2.85
N TYR A 70 6.01 8.91 -1.63
CA TYR A 70 7.40 8.90 -1.15
C TYR A 70 8.07 7.52 -1.33
N ALA A 71 7.40 6.45 -0.87
CA ALA A 71 7.92 5.09 -1.02
C ALA A 71 8.03 4.65 -2.49
N MET A 72 7.12 5.11 -3.35
CA MET A 72 7.21 4.85 -4.80
C MET A 72 8.40 5.56 -5.44
N GLU A 73 8.70 6.80 -5.05
CA GLU A 73 9.84 7.57 -5.57
C GLU A 73 11.17 6.88 -5.22
N ILE A 74 11.34 6.45 -3.97
CA ILE A 74 12.52 5.67 -3.53
C ILE A 74 12.66 4.40 -4.37
N ALA A 75 11.58 3.61 -4.51
CA ALA A 75 11.62 2.37 -5.26
C ALA A 75 11.95 2.60 -6.76
N GLN A 76 11.48 3.69 -7.35
CA GLN A 76 11.82 4.05 -8.74
C GLN A 76 13.29 4.42 -8.89
N ASP A 77 13.84 5.19 -7.97
CA ASP A 77 15.25 5.56 -8.00
C ASP A 77 16.14 4.34 -7.76
N GLU A 78 15.82 3.48 -6.80
CA GLU A 78 16.51 2.20 -6.60
C GLU A 78 16.53 1.36 -7.88
N GLN A 79 15.39 1.23 -8.57
CA GLN A 79 15.33 0.53 -9.85
C GLN A 79 16.21 1.17 -10.93
N ARG A 80 16.30 2.51 -10.97
CA ARG A 80 17.19 3.21 -11.90
C ARG A 80 18.66 2.90 -11.63
N TRP A 81 19.09 2.91 -10.36
CA TRP A 81 20.45 2.56 -9.98
C TRP A 81 20.79 1.12 -10.33
N ILE A 82 19.89 0.17 -10.05
CA ILE A 82 20.06 -1.25 -10.43
C ILE A 82 20.17 -1.38 -11.95
N ALA A 83 19.32 -0.69 -12.71
CA ALA A 83 19.36 -0.73 -14.18
C ALA A 83 20.66 -0.16 -14.77
N GLN A 84 21.32 0.76 -14.05
CA GLN A 84 22.63 1.30 -14.41
C GLN A 84 23.80 0.40 -13.97
N GLY A 85 23.53 -0.74 -13.33
CA GLY A 85 24.53 -1.72 -12.91
C GLY A 85 25.11 -1.47 -11.51
N TYR A 86 24.54 -0.56 -10.73
CA TYR A 86 24.94 -0.36 -9.35
C TYR A 86 24.42 -1.49 -8.45
N ASN A 87 25.30 -2.00 -7.59
CA ASN A 87 24.91 -2.97 -6.56
C ASN A 87 24.37 -2.23 -5.33
N ILE A 88 23.06 -1.99 -5.33
CA ILE A 88 22.36 -1.37 -4.20
C ILE A 88 21.54 -2.40 -3.44
N THR A 89 21.48 -2.25 -2.12
CA THR A 89 20.52 -2.95 -1.27
C THR A 89 19.26 -2.09 -1.19
N PRO A 90 18.08 -2.59 -1.58
CA PRO A 90 16.83 -1.85 -1.44
C PRO A 90 16.58 -1.40 0.00
N THR A 91 16.10 -0.18 0.16
CA THR A 91 15.83 0.42 1.46
C THR A 91 14.77 -0.40 2.19
N PRO A 92 15.04 -0.85 3.44
CA PRO A 92 14.05 -1.55 4.25
C PRO A 92 12.80 -0.71 4.50
N ILE A 93 11.62 -1.36 4.58
CA ILE A 93 10.34 -0.67 4.81
C ILE A 93 10.35 0.15 6.11
N GLU A 94 10.92 -0.40 7.18
CA GLU A 94 11.01 0.28 8.48
C GLU A 94 11.89 1.54 8.40
N GLU A 95 12.95 1.49 7.61
CA GLU A 95 13.83 2.64 7.38
C GLU A 95 13.14 3.72 6.56
N MET A 96 12.43 3.35 5.49
CA MET A 96 11.60 4.29 4.71
C MET A 96 10.54 4.98 5.57
N GLN A 97 9.88 4.24 6.47
CA GLN A 97 8.90 4.81 7.40
C GLN A 97 9.55 5.82 8.35
N ASN A 98 10.69 5.48 8.93
CA ASN A 98 11.42 6.36 9.83
C ASN A 98 11.92 7.62 9.11
N ASN A 99 12.42 7.51 7.88
CA ASN A 99 12.88 8.63 7.09
C ASN A 99 11.72 9.56 6.70
N TYR A 100 10.61 8.99 6.20
CA TYR A 100 9.39 9.75 5.94
C TYR A 100 8.92 10.51 7.18
N LEU A 101 8.86 9.84 8.34
CA LEU A 101 8.46 10.47 9.60
C LEU A 101 9.43 11.56 10.06
N LYS A 102 10.74 11.43 9.80
CA LYS A 102 11.73 12.48 10.13
C LYS A 102 11.57 13.70 9.21
N GLU A 103 11.47 13.47 7.91
CA GLU A 103 11.36 14.52 6.89
C GLU A 103 10.03 15.25 6.95
N HIS A 104 8.95 14.55 7.31
CA HIS A 104 7.58 15.07 7.33
C HIS A 104 7.08 15.29 8.77
N LYS A 105 7.97 15.33 9.76
CA LYS A 105 7.68 15.79 11.13
C LYS A 105 7.54 17.32 11.16
N THR A 106 6.52 17.80 10.48
CA THR A 106 5.72 18.95 10.89
C THR A 106 4.27 18.52 10.76
N TYR A 107 3.46 18.81 11.78
CA TYR A 107 2.06 18.41 11.97
C TYR A 107 1.85 17.02 12.59
N ASN A 108 2.23 16.91 13.87
CA ASN A 108 1.26 16.37 14.83
C ASN A 108 0.01 17.26 14.73
N ILE A 109 -1.05 16.73 14.13
CA ILE A 109 -2.40 17.17 14.47
C ILE A 109 -3.11 15.91 14.91
N ASP A 110 -3.34 15.86 16.22
CA ASP A 110 -4.20 14.90 16.90
C ASP A 110 -5.54 14.79 16.18
N PHE A 111 -5.99 13.55 15.93
CA PHE A 111 -7.41 13.19 15.81
C PHE A 111 -7.63 11.76 16.29
#